data_AF-A0AAW9HV92-F1
#
_entry.id   AF-A0AAW9HV92-F1
#
_cell.length_a   1.000
_cell.length_b   1.000
_cell.length_c   1.000
_cell.angle_alpha   90.00
_cell.angle_beta   90.00
_cell.angle_gamma   90.00
#
_symmetry.space_group_name_H-M   'P 1'
#
loop_
_entity.id
_entity.type
_entity.pdbx_description
1 polymer ?
#
loop_
_entity_poly.entity_id
_entity_poly.type
_entity_poly.pdbx_seq_one_letter_code
_entity_poly.pdbx_strand_id
1 'polypeptide(L)'
;MSPQQSRQVQSATGSGKAFKTHGEQINLLRSRGMVIDSDQLARHLLERVNYYRLSGYWYSWREIGADGARREVFIPGTNLADIDAVY
;
A
#
# COMPACT_ATOMS: atom_id res chain seq x y z
N MET A 1 -19.99 -38.12 -21.17
CA MET A 1 -20.86 -37.05 -20.65
C MET A 1 -20.16 -36.41 -19.45
N SER A 2 -19.53 -35.27 -19.67
CA SER A 2 -19.04 -34.28 -18.68
C SER A 2 -19.59 -32.93 -19.16
N PRO A 3 -19.95 -31.96 -18.30
CA PRO A 3 -18.99 -31.22 -17.44
C PRO A 3 -19.60 -30.86 -16.05
N GLN A 4 -18.86 -30.47 -15.02
CA GLN A 4 -18.40 -29.09 -14.81
C GLN A 4 -17.46 -29.06 -13.60
N GLN A 5 -16.14 -28.96 -13.83
CA GLN A 5 -15.21 -28.58 -12.79
C GLN A 5 -15.30 -27.07 -12.57
N SER A 6 -15.44 -26.69 -11.31
CA SER A 6 -15.52 -25.33 -10.82
C SER A 6 -14.28 -24.54 -11.23
N ARG A 7 -14.56 -23.57 -12.10
CA ARG A 7 -13.73 -22.48 -12.59
C ARG A 7 -12.71 -22.00 -11.56
N GLN A 8 -11.42 -22.27 -11.83
CA GLN A 8 -10.34 -21.44 -11.33
C GLN A 8 -10.55 -20.01 -11.87
N VAL A 9 -10.76 -19.06 -10.98
CA VAL A 9 -10.65 -17.64 -11.31
C VAL A 9 -9.16 -17.29 -11.33
N GLN A 10 -8.75 -16.93 -12.54
CA GLN A 10 -7.39 -16.69 -12.97
C GLN A 10 -6.86 -15.36 -12.45
N SER A 11 -5.53 -15.31 -12.38
CA SER A 11 -4.65 -14.15 -12.33
C SER A 11 -5.20 -12.95 -13.11
N ALA A 12 -5.31 -11.80 -12.45
CA ALA A 12 -5.59 -10.52 -13.11
C ALA A 12 -4.35 -9.62 -12.99
N THR A 13 -3.43 -9.75 -13.96
CA THR A 13 -2.55 -8.65 -14.37
C THR A 13 -3.38 -7.71 -15.25
N GLY A 14 -3.91 -6.63 -14.66
CA GLY A 14 -4.75 -5.64 -15.34
C GLY A 14 -4.19 -4.22 -15.16
N SER A 15 -3.62 -3.69 -16.24
CA SER A 15 -3.05 -2.35 -16.34
C SER A 15 -4.14 -1.28 -16.42
N GLY A 16 -4.25 -0.50 -15.35
CA GLY A 16 -5.16 0.62 -15.16
C GLY A 16 -5.22 0.83 -13.66
N LYS A 17 -4.67 1.93 -13.13
CA LYS A 17 -4.66 2.18 -11.68
C LYS A 17 -6.10 2.30 -11.21
N ALA A 18 -6.69 1.17 -10.84
CA ALA A 18 -8.05 1.11 -10.30
C ALA A 18 -8.08 2.05 -9.09
N PHE A 19 -9.09 2.93 -9.07
CA PHE A 19 -9.31 3.80 -7.93
C PHE A 19 -9.45 2.92 -6.69
N LYS A 20 -8.61 3.16 -5.69
CA LYS A 20 -8.68 2.51 -4.39
C LYS A 20 -9.32 3.48 -3.41
N THR A 21 -10.33 3.02 -2.69
CA THR A 21 -10.88 3.75 -1.54
C THR A 21 -9.80 3.95 -0.47
N HIS A 22 -9.98 4.92 0.44
CA HIS A 22 -9.01 5.12 1.52
C HIS A 22 -8.80 3.86 2.37
N GLY A 23 -9.85 3.09 2.64
CA GLY A 23 -9.73 1.82 3.36
C GLY A 23 -8.84 0.80 2.62
N GLU A 24 -9.02 0.67 1.31
CA GLU A 24 -8.17 -0.22 0.49
C GLU A 24 -6.72 0.26 0.41
N GLN A 25 -6.49 1.57 0.41
CA GLN A 25 -5.16 2.16 0.47
C GLN A 25 -4.47 1.87 1.80
N ILE A 26 -5.17 2.03 2.93
CA ILE A 26 -4.67 1.69 4.27
C ILE A 26 -4.31 0.19 4.35
N ASN A 27 -5.18 -0.68 3.85
CA ASN A 27 -4.93 -2.12 3.83
C ASN A 27 -3.70 -2.47 2.97
N LEU A 28 -3.51 -1.81 1.83
CA LEU A 28 -2.32 -1.97 0.99
C LEU A 28 -1.04 -1.52 1.71
N LEU A 29 -1.09 -0.42 2.46
CA LEU A 29 0.06 0.07 3.23
C LEU A 29 0.43 -0.92 4.34
N ARG A 30 -0.56 -1.45 5.07
CA ARG A 30 -0.36 -2.51 6.07
C ARG A 30 0.22 -3.78 5.45
N SER A 31 -0.30 -4.23 4.30
CA SER A 31 0.22 -5.43 3.64
C SER A 31 1.67 -5.27 3.16
N ARG A 32 2.13 -4.03 2.99
CA ARG A 32 3.52 -3.67 2.64
C ARG A 32 4.42 -3.47 3.86
N GLY A 33 3.91 -3.65 5.08
CA GLY A 33 4.70 -3.55 6.31
C GLY A 33 4.67 -2.18 6.99
N MET A 34 3.81 -1.25 6.56
CA MET A 34 3.63 0.02 7.27
C MET A 34 2.81 -0.20 8.54
N VAL A 35 3.33 0.29 9.66
CA VAL A 35 2.61 0.33 10.93
C VAL A 35 1.59 1.47 10.86
N ILE A 36 0.33 1.14 11.11
CA ILE A 36 -0.78 2.11 11.15
C ILE A 36 -1.52 1.87 12.45
N ASP A 37 -1.29 2.74 13.43
CA ASP A 37 -1.89 2.64 14.77
C ASP A 37 -3.35 3.09 14.79
N SER A 38 -3.73 4.02 13.91
CA SER A 38 -5.09 4.54 13.80
C SER A 38 -5.52 4.63 12.34
N ASP A 39 -6.50 3.81 11.95
CA ASP A 39 -7.17 3.91 10.65
C ASP A 39 -7.79 5.29 10.45
N GLN A 40 -8.25 5.93 11.53
CA GLN A 40 -8.85 7.25 11.49
C GLN A 40 -7.82 8.31 11.10
N LEU A 41 -6.64 8.29 11.73
CA LEU A 41 -5.52 9.16 11.38
C LEU A 41 -5.08 8.92 9.94
N ALA A 42 -4.93 7.66 9.54
CA ALA A 42 -4.53 7.29 8.18
C ALA A 42 -5.53 7.81 7.13
N ARG A 43 -6.83 7.70 7.42
CA ARG A 43 -7.89 8.16 6.54
C ARG A 43 -7.90 9.68 6.42
N HIS A 44 -7.78 10.41 7.53
CA HIS A 44 -7.67 11.87 7.53
C HIS A 44 -6.44 12.36 6.76
N LEU A 45 -5.31 11.66 6.89
CA LEU A 45 -4.09 11.98 6.15
C LEU A 45 -4.28 11.79 4.64
N LEU A 46 -4.88 10.65 4.25
CA LEU A 46 -5.19 10.34 2.85
C LEU A 46 -6.22 11.32 2.25
N GLU A 47 -7.20 11.77 3.03
CA GLU A 47 -8.17 12.80 2.63
C GLU A 47 -7.52 14.17 2.42
N ARG A 48 -6.59 14.58 3.31
CA ARG A 48 -5.92 15.89 3.22
C ARG A 48 -4.87 15.95 2.11
N VAL A 49 -3.99 14.95 2.04
CA VAL A 49 -2.76 15.01 1.24
C VAL A 49 -2.92 14.29 -0.11
N ASN A 50 -3.89 13.37 -0.21
CA ASN A 50 -4.09 12.43 -1.31
C ASN A 50 -2.94 11.40 -1.43
N TYR A 51 -3.30 10.14 -1.64
CA TYR A 51 -2.38 9.00 -1.72
C TYR A 51 -1.19 9.22 -2.66
N TYR A 52 -1.39 9.90 -3.79
CA TYR A 52 -0.31 10.16 -4.74
C TYR A 52 0.81 11.02 -4.14
N ARG A 53 0.50 12.09 -3.42
CA ARG A 53 1.53 12.94 -2.80
C ARG A 53 2.21 12.23 -1.65
N LEU A 54 1.41 11.59 -0.80
CA LEU A 54 1.87 10.76 0.30
C LEU A 54 2.87 9.69 -0.16
N SER A 55 2.66 9.14 -1.36
CA SER A 55 3.57 8.14 -1.94
C SER A 55 4.99 8.61 -2.20
N GLY A 56 5.19 9.91 -2.41
CA GLY A 56 6.52 10.51 -2.55
C GLY A 56 7.28 10.57 -1.23
N TYR A 57 6.60 10.91 -0.13
CA TYR A 57 7.23 11.06 1.18
C TYR A 57 7.79 9.73 1.68
N TRP A 58 7.03 8.65 1.54
CA TRP A 58 7.47 7.35 2.03
C TRP A 58 8.33 6.54 1.06
N TYR A 59 8.67 7.11 -0.09
CA TYR A 59 9.60 6.48 -1.02
C TYR A 59 10.92 6.16 -0.33
N SER A 60 11.41 7.06 0.54
CA SER A 60 12.65 6.94 1.29
C SER A 60 12.65 5.80 2.31
N TRP A 61 11.49 5.48 2.90
CA TRP A 61 11.33 4.43 3.91
C TRP A 61 11.04 3.04 3.34
N ARG A 62 11.23 2.84 2.02
CA ARG A 62 11.19 1.51 1.41
C ARG A 62 12.48 0.75 1.67
N GLU A 63 12.37 -0.55 1.89
CA GLU A 63 13.55 -1.40 2.01
C GLU A 63 14.38 -1.36 0.73
N ILE A 64 15.70 -1.36 0.89
CA ILE A 64 16.66 -1.49 -0.20
C ILE A 64 17.18 -2.91 -0.17
N GLY A 65 16.96 -3.66 -1.24
CA GLY A 65 17.50 -5.01 -1.37
C GLY A 65 19.02 -5.00 -1.48
N ALA A 66 19.66 -6.15 -1.28
CA ALA A 66 21.11 -6.31 -1.44
C ALA A 66 21.61 -5.94 -2.86
N ASP A 67 20.71 -5.93 -3.84
CA ASP A 67 20.92 -5.49 -5.22
C ASP A 67 20.83 -3.97 -5.41
N GLY A 68 20.61 -3.20 -4.33
CA GLY A 68 20.41 -1.75 -4.39
C GLY A 68 19.02 -1.34 -4.89
N ALA A 69 18.14 -2.29 -5.20
CA ALA A 69 16.79 -2.00 -5.69
C ALA A 69 15.83 -1.70 -4.53
N ARG A 70 15.02 -0.64 -4.66
CA ARG A 70 13.95 -0.34 -3.70
C ARG A 70 12.81 -1.33 -3.85
N ARG A 71 12.40 -1.91 -2.73
CA ARG A 71 11.29 -2.86 -2.67
C ARG A 71 9.95 -2.15 -2.55
N GLU A 72 8.88 -2.91 -2.70
CA GLU A 72 7.51 -2.45 -2.44
C GLU A 72 7.12 -2.51 -0.96
N VAL A 73 8.00 -3.03 -0.11
CA VAL A 73 7.83 -3.12 1.34
C VAL A 73 8.55 -1.99 2.06
N PHE A 74 8.01 -1.61 3.21
CA PHE A 74 8.56 -0.59 4.09
C PHE A 74 9.59 -1.19 5.05
N ILE A 75 10.56 -0.37 5.47
CA ILE A 75 11.52 -0.75 6.51
C ILE A 75 10.73 -1.15 7.78
N PRO A 76 11.08 -2.27 8.45
CA PRO A 76 10.36 -2.73 9.63
C PRO A 76 10.27 -1.64 10.70
N GLY A 77 9.07 -1.41 11.22
CA GLY A 77 8.80 -0.37 12.22
C GLY A 77 8.47 1.01 11.63
N THR A 78 8.46 1.18 10.31
CA THR A 78 8.00 2.44 9.68
C THR A 78 6.54 2.70 10.06
N ASN A 79 6.30 3.78 10.81
CA ASN A 79 4.96 4.20 11.22
C ASN A 79 4.42 5.29 10.30
N LEU A 80 3.14 5.22 9.97
CA LEU A 80 2.46 6.29 9.24
C LEU A 80 2.49 7.63 10.00
N ALA A 81 2.47 7.60 11.34
CA ALA A 81 2.57 8.81 12.15
C ALA A 81 3.92 9.53 11.96
N ASP A 82 5.01 8.78 11.75
CA ASP A 82 6.32 9.38 11.47
C ASP A 82 6.35 10.09 10.11
N ILE A 83 5.55 9.60 9.17
CA ILE A 83 5.41 10.18 7.83
C ILE A 83 4.58 11.47 7.89
N ASP A 84 3.54 11.50 8.73
CA ASP A 84 2.75 12.71 9.01
C ASP A 84 3.61 13.82 9.61
N ALA A 85 4.54 13.49 10.52
CA ALA A 85 5.42 14.46 11.17
C ALA A 85 6.42 15.17 10.21
N VAL A 86 6.56 14.71 8.98
CA VAL A 86 7.39 15.36 7.94
C VAL A 86 6.60 16.43 7.16
N TYR A 87 5.31 16.61 7.47
CA TYR A 87 4.40 17.57 6.86
C TYR A 87 3.89 18.62 7.86
#